data_AF-A0A1F5H2B5-F1
#
_entry.id   AF-A0A1F5H2B5-F1
#
_cell.length_a   1.000
_cell.length_b   1.000
_cell.length_c   1.000
_cell.angle_alpha   90.00
_cell.angle_beta   90.00
_cell.angle_gamma   90.00
#
_symmetry.space_group_name_H-M   'P 1'
#
loop_
_entity.id
_entity.type
_entity.pdbx_description
1 polymer ?
#
loop_
_entity_poly.entity_id
_entity_poly.type
_entity_poly.pdbx_seq_one_letter_code
_entity_poly.pdbx_strand_id
1 'polypeptide(L)'
;MSTPERGSSYIHPAFEPSPMQRAMALRREINLQADRHVTHPFIVIKELRQARADNALKALEIQERYTTRYGYVGDLHGLDDETFAKLRKTLLTEGFDHIFFIGDIGGSASLARLQRLFYQGSDSPKDNKLWNRYQQLKKADVDEKTILHELKEGYLNLHAYELVLENHGRLSDQEAREQAERLADEEILQKILWAVKHKHYGHYVSDLSDQIITTLASDVESYYERFARMVAEIRLTTKAKVHVIRGNWDPRLPFDFEKGTEDPVPLVEQRRRFQDRKYFQEKGIEYYATVGFVETTDALHVLVPFDAVAKWIGEEGSLITPERLETYRRQVEEARLVNRTVIMVAHAVPAYRMHRKPSTIEGQVTEGNLRRLIGKLQPDEIVYGHEHFVRQDESGNYLHLDTKYRLYVLGEENVKDSGQDEQLADLDQKTEGVIATYVPISTENFSGVASLEVPKKVKNKKPRGTGGKRSPVRVGWPGVPLKLIDPNLPTETILYPRHS
;
A
#
# COMPACT_ATOMS: atom_id res chain seq x y z
N MET A 1 45.62 -30.92 -1.28
CA MET A 1 46.17 -29.56 -1.36
C MET A 1 45.55 -28.86 -2.55
N SER A 2 44.55 -28.04 -2.31
CA SER A 2 44.08 -26.98 -3.20
C SER A 2 43.23 -26.04 -2.34
N THR A 3 43.68 -24.79 -2.29
CA THR A 3 43.06 -23.68 -1.55
C THR A 3 41.69 -23.32 -2.14
N PRO A 4 40.66 -23.03 -1.33
CA PRO A 4 39.48 -22.33 -1.81
C PRO A 4 39.76 -20.83 -1.84
N GLU A 5 39.57 -20.23 -3.02
CA GLU A 5 39.58 -18.79 -3.22
C GLU A 5 38.49 -18.13 -2.36
N ARG A 6 38.91 -17.24 -1.46
CA ARG A 6 38.02 -16.32 -0.75
C ARG A 6 37.59 -15.23 -1.73
N GLY A 7 36.42 -15.39 -2.34
CA GLY A 7 35.66 -14.26 -2.85
C GLY A 7 35.07 -13.49 -1.67
N SER A 8 35.80 -12.51 -1.14
CA SER A 8 35.24 -11.58 -0.16
C SER A 8 34.23 -10.68 -0.85
N SER A 9 32.93 -10.94 -0.71
CA SER A 9 31.92 -9.91 -0.93
C SER A 9 32.07 -8.87 0.17
N TYR A 10 32.54 -7.69 -0.22
CA TYR A 10 32.58 -6.52 0.65
C TYR A 10 31.14 -6.18 1.06
N ILE A 11 30.80 -6.43 2.32
CA ILE A 11 29.55 -5.95 2.92
C ILE A 11 29.74 -4.46 3.16
N HIS A 12 29.05 -3.61 2.39
CA HIS A 12 28.90 -2.22 2.76
C HIS A 12 27.96 -2.16 3.98
N PRO A 13 28.39 -1.68 5.15
CA PRO A 13 27.45 -1.39 6.22
C PRO A 13 26.47 -0.35 5.70
N ALA A 14 25.18 -0.54 6.00
CA ALA A 14 24.14 0.43 5.70
C ALA A 14 24.53 1.77 6.32
N PHE A 15 25.08 2.65 5.49
CA PHE A 15 25.48 3.99 5.88
C PHE A 15 24.18 4.76 6.12
N GLU A 16 23.84 5.02 7.39
CA GLU A 16 22.92 6.11 7.64
C GLU A 16 23.55 7.39 7.06
N PRO A 17 22.91 8.05 6.08
CA PRO A 17 23.47 9.26 5.54
C PRO A 17 23.52 10.29 6.66
N SER A 18 24.72 10.84 6.89
CA SER A 18 24.91 11.98 7.77
C SER A 18 23.91 13.09 7.40
N PRO A 19 23.54 13.98 8.33
CA PRO A 19 22.67 15.12 8.02
C PRO A 19 23.15 15.92 6.80
N MET A 20 24.47 15.98 6.58
CA MET A 20 25.08 16.61 5.42
C MET A 20 24.88 15.80 4.13
N GLN A 21 24.97 14.47 4.18
CA GLN A 21 24.65 13.60 3.03
C GLN A 21 23.16 13.61 2.69
N ARG A 22 22.26 13.67 3.68
CA ARG A 22 20.81 13.88 3.44
C ARG A 22 20.53 15.24 2.81
N ALA A 23 21.18 16.29 3.31
CA ALA A 23 21.07 17.63 2.72
C ALA A 23 21.67 17.70 1.31
N MET A 24 22.75 16.96 1.03
CA MET A 24 23.36 16.86 -0.30
C MET A 24 22.52 16.01 -1.26
N ALA A 25 21.92 14.92 -0.80
CA ALA A 25 20.99 14.10 -1.58
C ALA A 25 19.74 14.89 -1.94
N LEU A 26 19.10 15.56 -0.97
CA LEU A 26 17.99 16.48 -1.20
C LEU A 26 18.38 17.61 -2.16
N ARG A 27 19.59 18.16 -2.04
CA ARG A 27 20.11 19.17 -2.97
C ARG A 27 20.36 18.61 -4.38
N ARG A 28 20.76 17.35 -4.50
CA ARG A 28 20.93 16.65 -5.78
C ARG A 28 19.59 16.36 -6.44
N GLU A 29 18.62 15.87 -5.67
CA GLU A 29 17.21 15.66 -6.06
C GLU A 29 16.60 16.96 -6.58
N ILE A 30 16.76 18.05 -5.82
CA ILE A 30 16.27 19.38 -6.18
C ILE A 30 17.00 19.92 -7.42
N ASN A 31 18.31 19.69 -7.56
CA ASN A 31 19.05 20.14 -8.74
C ASN A 31 18.73 19.31 -10.00
N LEU A 32 18.47 18.01 -9.86
CA LEU A 32 18.01 17.15 -10.95
C LEU A 32 16.62 17.55 -11.44
N GLN A 33 15.76 18.04 -10.53
CA GLN A 33 14.46 18.61 -10.89
C GLN A 33 14.53 20.09 -11.33
N ALA A 34 15.62 20.80 -11.01
CA ALA A 34 15.81 22.21 -11.38
C ALA A 34 16.15 22.42 -12.87
N ASP A 35 16.71 21.42 -13.56
CA ASP A 35 16.99 21.51 -15.00
C ASP A 35 15.69 21.57 -15.85
N ARG A 36 14.51 21.38 -15.25
CA ARG A 36 13.22 21.44 -15.95
C ARG A 36 12.33 22.64 -15.62
N HIS A 37 12.56 23.48 -14.60
CA HIS A 37 11.50 24.41 -14.11
C HIS A 37 11.86 25.89 -13.80
N VAL A 38 10.88 26.75 -14.15
CA VAL A 38 10.80 28.20 -13.99
C VAL A 38 10.20 28.57 -12.62
N THR A 39 10.95 28.39 -11.54
CA THR A 39 10.81 29.12 -10.26
C THR A 39 12.17 28.98 -9.59
N HIS A 40 12.90 30.05 -9.30
CA HIS A 40 14.31 29.96 -8.90
C HIS A 40 14.41 29.19 -7.56
N PRO A 41 14.84 27.90 -7.54
CA PRO A 41 14.86 27.06 -6.33
C PRO A 41 15.73 27.69 -5.23
N PHE A 42 16.64 28.55 -5.67
CA PHE A 42 17.51 29.39 -4.84
C PHE A 42 16.77 30.28 -3.84
N ILE A 43 15.57 30.80 -4.16
CA ILE A 43 14.81 31.69 -3.25
C ILE A 43 14.23 30.88 -2.08
N VAL A 44 13.55 29.77 -2.37
CA VAL A 44 12.95 28.90 -1.34
C VAL A 44 14.03 28.25 -0.48
N ILE A 45 15.14 27.79 -1.08
CA ILE A 45 16.28 27.24 -0.33
C ILE A 45 16.91 28.31 0.57
N LYS A 46 17.03 29.56 0.09
CA LYS A 46 17.58 30.65 0.90
C LYS A 46 16.65 31.00 2.06
N GLU A 47 15.34 31.13 1.81
CA GLU A 47 14.32 31.37 2.84
C GLU A 47 14.29 30.25 3.89
N LEU A 48 14.30 28.98 3.48
CA LEU A 48 14.33 27.83 4.39
C LEU A 48 15.63 27.76 5.21
N ARG A 49 16.80 28.02 4.58
CA ARG A 49 18.08 28.04 5.29
C ARG A 49 18.14 29.17 6.31
N GLN A 50 17.62 30.34 5.95
CA GLN A 50 17.60 31.51 6.80
C GLN A 50 16.60 31.32 7.95
N ALA A 51 15.42 30.77 7.68
CA ALA A 51 14.44 30.44 8.71
C ALA A 51 14.88 29.32 9.65
N ARG A 52 15.56 28.27 9.15
CA ARG A 52 16.15 27.21 10.01
C ARG A 52 17.26 27.74 10.92
N ALA A 53 17.97 28.79 10.50
CA ALA A 53 18.95 29.48 11.32
C ALA A 53 18.29 30.40 12.38
N ASP A 54 17.09 30.92 12.09
CA ASP A 54 16.37 31.88 12.94
C ASP A 54 15.40 31.22 13.95
N ASN A 55 14.52 30.30 13.52
CA ASN A 55 13.51 29.60 14.35
C ASN A 55 12.85 28.42 13.59
N ALA A 56 12.74 27.25 14.23
CA ALA A 56 12.07 26.06 13.69
C ALA A 56 10.61 26.29 13.24
N LEU A 57 9.83 27.11 13.98
CA LEU A 57 8.46 27.46 13.62
C LEU A 57 8.37 28.18 12.26
N LYS A 58 9.31 29.09 11.99
CA LYS A 58 9.36 29.86 10.74
C LYS A 58 9.79 28.98 9.57
N ALA A 59 10.62 27.97 9.80
CA ALA A 59 10.99 26.98 8.79
C ALA A 59 9.80 26.08 8.43
N LEU A 60 9.01 25.67 9.43
CA LEU A 60 7.75 24.92 9.25
C LEU A 60 6.72 25.73 8.45
N GLU A 61 6.48 26.99 8.82
CA GLU A 61 5.57 27.89 8.08
C GLU A 61 5.97 28.05 6.60
N ILE A 62 7.27 28.11 6.31
CA ILE A 62 7.80 28.22 4.95
C ILE A 62 7.65 26.90 4.20
N GLN A 63 7.91 25.76 4.86
CA GLN A 63 7.71 24.44 4.26
C GLN A 63 6.23 24.23 3.92
N GLU A 64 5.30 24.44 4.86
CA GLU A 64 3.85 24.35 4.62
C GLU A 64 3.34 25.26 3.49
N ARG A 65 3.95 26.45 3.35
CA ARG A 65 3.65 27.40 2.27
C ARG A 65 4.07 26.89 0.90
N TYR A 66 5.14 26.10 0.83
CA TYR A 66 5.79 25.72 -0.42
C TYR A 66 5.80 24.22 -0.72
N THR A 67 5.15 23.37 0.08
CA THR A 67 4.99 21.94 -0.20
C THR A 67 3.56 21.47 0.04
N THR A 68 3.05 20.63 -0.84
CA THR A 68 1.83 19.85 -0.65
C THR A 68 2.25 18.52 -0.01
N ARG A 69 1.63 18.16 1.11
CA ARG A 69 1.92 16.90 1.82
C ARG A 69 0.81 15.89 1.54
N TYR A 70 1.21 14.76 0.97
CA TYR A 70 0.34 13.63 0.66
C TYR A 70 0.56 12.50 1.67
N GLY A 71 -0.53 12.01 2.25
CA GLY A 71 -0.53 10.79 3.07
C GLY A 71 -1.12 9.62 2.28
N TYR A 72 -0.45 8.47 2.30
CA TYR A 72 -0.93 7.24 1.68
C TYR A 72 -1.07 6.17 2.75
N VAL A 73 -2.24 5.54 2.79
CA VAL A 73 -2.60 4.53 3.77
C VAL A 73 -2.98 3.26 3.00
N GLY A 74 -2.37 2.13 3.32
CA GLY A 74 -2.73 0.85 2.73
C GLY A 74 -4.07 0.32 3.24
N ASP A 75 -4.23 -0.98 3.09
CA ASP A 75 -5.36 -1.81 3.50
C ASP A 75 -5.72 -1.69 4.99
N LEU A 76 -6.99 -1.42 5.31
CA LEU A 76 -7.43 -1.20 6.68
C LEU A 76 -8.13 -2.40 7.31
N HIS A 77 -8.41 -3.47 6.59
CA HIS A 77 -9.19 -4.57 7.14
C HIS A 77 -8.47 -5.32 8.27
N GLY A 78 -9.21 -5.70 9.31
CA GLY A 78 -8.68 -6.51 10.41
C GLY A 78 -7.76 -5.77 11.40
N LEU A 79 -7.72 -4.44 11.37
CA LEU A 79 -6.97 -3.67 12.37
C LEU A 79 -7.63 -3.76 13.75
N ASP A 80 -6.81 -3.97 14.78
CA ASP A 80 -7.25 -3.86 16.17
C ASP A 80 -7.50 -2.39 16.57
N ASP A 81 -8.12 -2.21 17.73
CA ASP A 81 -8.50 -0.89 18.22
C ASP A 81 -7.31 0.04 18.47
N GLU A 82 -6.19 -0.52 18.94
CA GLU A 82 -4.98 0.23 19.23
C GLU A 82 -4.35 0.77 17.93
N THR A 83 -4.26 -0.09 16.93
CA THR A 83 -3.68 0.21 15.61
C THR A 83 -4.53 1.24 14.88
N PHE A 84 -5.86 1.08 14.90
CA PHE A 84 -6.77 2.07 14.34
C PHE A 84 -6.65 3.43 15.06
N ALA A 85 -6.52 3.44 16.39
CA ALA A 85 -6.35 4.67 17.15
C ALA A 85 -5.01 5.36 16.83
N LYS A 86 -3.92 4.60 16.65
CA LYS A 86 -2.63 5.11 16.19
C LYS A 86 -2.72 5.73 14.80
N LEU A 87 -3.33 5.03 13.83
CA LEU A 87 -3.58 5.55 12.49
C LEU A 87 -4.33 6.88 12.53
N ARG A 88 -5.45 6.91 13.25
CA ARG A 88 -6.26 8.11 13.41
C ARG A 88 -5.45 9.27 13.98
N LYS A 89 -4.66 9.04 15.02
CA LYS A 89 -3.79 10.06 15.61
C LYS A 89 -2.81 10.61 14.57
N THR A 90 -2.10 9.74 13.86
CA THR A 90 -1.14 10.13 12.81
C THR A 90 -1.80 10.99 11.75
N LEU A 91 -2.95 10.58 11.21
CA LEU A 91 -3.66 11.33 10.16
C LEU A 91 -4.16 12.71 10.62
N LEU A 92 -4.43 12.88 11.92
CA LEU A 92 -4.85 14.16 12.50
C LEU A 92 -3.67 15.10 12.81
N THR A 93 -2.47 14.57 13.08
CA THR A 93 -1.33 15.38 13.53
C THR A 93 -0.30 15.68 12.45
N GLU A 94 -0.20 14.84 11.42
CA GLU A 94 0.85 14.96 10.40
C GLU A 94 0.62 16.11 9.40
N GLY A 95 -0.54 16.77 9.39
CA GLY A 95 -0.74 17.96 8.55
C GLY A 95 -0.75 17.69 7.04
N PHE A 96 -1.39 16.59 6.60
CA PHE A 96 -1.57 16.27 5.19
C PHE A 96 -2.59 17.20 4.51
N ASP A 97 -2.32 17.62 3.27
CA ASP A 97 -3.30 18.32 2.42
C ASP A 97 -4.27 17.33 1.77
N HIS A 98 -3.77 16.13 1.46
CA HIS A 98 -4.49 15.05 0.77
C HIS A 98 -4.12 13.69 1.38
N ILE A 99 -5.11 12.84 1.60
CA ILE A 99 -4.95 11.48 2.14
C ILE A 99 -5.59 10.49 1.16
N PHE A 100 -4.83 9.48 0.77
CA PHE A 100 -5.26 8.40 -0.11
C PHE A 100 -5.28 7.08 0.64
N PHE A 101 -6.46 6.47 0.76
CA PHE A 101 -6.60 5.10 1.23
C PHE A 101 -6.57 4.15 0.04
N ILE A 102 -5.66 3.19 0.06
CA ILE A 102 -5.33 2.30 -1.05
C ILE A 102 -6.01 0.93 -0.83
N GLY A 103 -7.34 0.92 -0.80
CA GLY A 103 -8.14 -0.30 -0.85
C GLY A 103 -8.32 -1.04 0.47
N ASP A 104 -9.09 -2.13 0.37
CA ASP A 104 -9.47 -3.09 1.40
C ASP A 104 -9.76 -2.43 2.74
N ILE A 105 -10.79 -1.60 2.72
CA ILE A 105 -11.32 -0.92 3.91
C ILE A 105 -12.13 -1.91 4.72
N GLY A 106 -12.90 -2.78 4.06
CA GLY A 106 -13.79 -3.73 4.70
C GLY A 106 -13.07 -4.97 5.24
N GLY A 107 -13.19 -5.21 6.54
CA GLY A 107 -12.98 -6.52 7.14
C GLY A 107 -12.99 -6.48 8.67
N SER A 108 -13.87 -7.30 9.24
CA SER A 108 -14.06 -7.41 10.68
C SER A 108 -13.14 -8.46 11.29
N ALA A 109 -12.89 -8.36 12.60
CA ALA A 109 -12.23 -9.42 13.37
C ALA A 109 -12.95 -10.76 13.18
N SER A 110 -14.28 -10.72 13.05
CA SER A 110 -15.10 -11.90 12.85
C SER A 110 -14.83 -12.60 11.52
N LEU A 111 -14.74 -11.84 10.42
CA LEU A 111 -14.36 -12.38 9.11
C LEU A 111 -12.93 -12.92 9.12
N ALA A 112 -11.98 -12.17 9.69
CA ALA A 112 -10.59 -12.60 9.76
C ALA A 112 -10.44 -13.92 10.56
N ARG A 113 -11.16 -14.07 11.68
CA ARG A 113 -11.18 -15.30 12.48
C ARG A 113 -11.80 -16.47 11.70
N LEU A 114 -12.96 -16.26 11.09
CA LEU A 114 -13.63 -17.31 10.31
C LEU A 114 -12.76 -17.77 9.12
N GLN A 115 -12.11 -16.84 8.42
CA GLN A 115 -11.21 -17.16 7.32
C GLN A 115 -10.00 -17.98 7.80
N ARG A 116 -9.37 -17.61 8.92
CA ARG A 116 -8.28 -18.40 9.51
C ARG A 116 -8.74 -19.81 9.84
N LEU A 117 -9.86 -19.96 10.55
CA LEU A 117 -10.41 -21.27 10.89
C LEU A 117 -10.76 -22.11 9.66
N PHE A 118 -11.28 -21.51 8.59
CA PHE A 118 -11.56 -22.21 7.33
C PHE A 118 -10.28 -22.76 6.67
N TYR A 119 -9.22 -21.96 6.56
CA TYR A 119 -7.99 -22.41 5.88
C TYR A 119 -7.08 -23.27 6.77
N GLN A 120 -7.00 -22.96 8.05
CA GLN A 120 -6.01 -23.48 9.01
C GLN A 120 -6.63 -24.41 10.06
N GLY A 121 -7.93 -24.33 10.34
CA GLY A 121 -8.58 -25.11 11.41
C GLY A 121 -8.17 -24.69 12.83
N SER A 122 -7.46 -23.56 12.99
CA SER A 122 -7.09 -23.03 14.30
C SER A 122 -6.88 -21.52 14.25
N ASP A 123 -6.87 -20.88 15.43
CA ASP A 123 -6.47 -19.48 15.58
C ASP A 123 -4.95 -19.27 15.44
N SER A 124 -4.15 -20.35 15.43
CA SER A 124 -2.70 -20.32 15.20
C SER A 124 -2.37 -20.47 13.70
N PRO A 125 -1.62 -19.53 13.10
CA PRO A 125 -1.23 -19.61 11.69
C PRO A 125 -0.25 -20.74 11.35
N LYS A 126 0.29 -21.42 12.37
CA LYS A 126 1.24 -22.55 12.20
C LYS A 126 0.55 -23.89 12.02
N ASP A 127 -0.73 -23.98 12.36
CA ASP A 127 -1.48 -25.22 12.29
C ASP A 127 -2.23 -25.26 10.95
N ASN A 128 -1.98 -26.29 10.15
CA ASN A 128 -2.68 -26.51 8.89
C ASN A 128 -3.57 -27.74 9.03
N LYS A 129 -4.80 -27.54 9.50
CA LYS A 129 -5.71 -28.62 9.95
C LYS A 129 -7.03 -28.71 9.20
N LEU A 130 -7.32 -27.87 8.20
CA LEU A 130 -8.60 -27.94 7.47
C LEU A 130 -8.44 -27.87 5.95
N TRP A 131 -8.79 -26.76 5.28
CA TRP A 131 -8.85 -26.74 3.82
C TRP A 131 -7.50 -27.03 3.16
N ASN A 132 -6.43 -26.39 3.64
CA ASN A 132 -5.09 -26.59 3.09
C ASN A 132 -4.58 -28.03 3.33
N ARG A 133 -4.91 -28.64 4.47
CA ARG A 133 -4.59 -30.04 4.78
C ARG A 133 -5.39 -31.00 3.91
N TYR A 134 -6.68 -30.75 3.73
CA TYR A 134 -7.54 -31.53 2.84
C TYR A 134 -6.99 -31.58 1.42
N GLN A 135 -6.50 -30.46 0.86
CA GLN A 135 -5.90 -30.47 -0.48
C GLN A 135 -4.65 -31.37 -0.57
N GLN A 136 -3.89 -31.54 0.51
CA GLN A 136 -2.76 -32.46 0.57
C GLN A 136 -3.24 -33.91 0.65
N LEU A 137 -4.21 -34.18 1.53
CA LEU A 137 -4.81 -35.51 1.71
C LEU A 137 -5.48 -36.00 0.43
N LYS A 138 -6.23 -35.13 -0.26
CA LYS A 138 -6.85 -35.40 -1.57
C LYS A 138 -5.83 -35.77 -2.64
N LYS A 139 -4.67 -35.10 -2.66
CA LYS A 139 -3.57 -35.45 -3.59
C LYS A 139 -2.90 -36.78 -3.27
N ALA A 140 -2.90 -37.17 -2.00
CA ALA A 140 -2.37 -38.43 -1.51
C ALA A 140 -3.36 -39.60 -1.61
N ASP A 141 -4.59 -39.34 -2.09
CA ASP A 141 -5.65 -40.34 -2.30
C ASP A 141 -5.95 -41.18 -1.04
N VAL A 142 -6.02 -40.51 0.13
CA VAL A 142 -6.28 -41.17 1.42
C VAL A 142 -7.77 -41.46 1.63
N ASP A 143 -8.08 -42.45 2.48
CA ASP A 143 -9.46 -42.82 2.82
C ASP A 143 -10.18 -41.80 3.72
N GLU A 144 -11.51 -41.88 3.76
CA GLU A 144 -12.38 -40.99 4.54
C GLU A 144 -12.13 -41.07 6.05
N LYS A 145 -11.72 -42.23 6.56
CA LYS A 145 -11.39 -42.41 7.98
C LYS A 145 -10.15 -41.59 8.37
N THR A 146 -9.16 -41.55 7.48
CA THR A 146 -7.96 -40.74 7.61
C THR A 146 -8.30 -39.25 7.50
N ILE A 147 -9.17 -38.87 6.56
CA ILE A 147 -9.67 -37.50 6.45
C ILE A 147 -10.33 -37.04 7.75
N LEU A 148 -11.25 -37.85 8.29
CA LEU A 148 -11.91 -37.55 9.56
C LEU A 148 -10.88 -37.39 10.69
N HIS A 149 -9.97 -38.35 10.83
CA HIS A 149 -8.96 -38.32 11.90
C HIS A 149 -8.10 -37.05 11.86
N GLU A 150 -7.65 -36.64 10.66
CA GLU A 150 -6.76 -35.51 10.47
C GLU A 150 -7.46 -34.14 10.59
N LEU A 151 -8.71 -34.04 10.13
CA LEU A 151 -9.41 -32.76 9.99
C LEU A 151 -10.44 -32.49 11.10
N LYS A 152 -10.82 -33.50 11.90
CA LYS A 152 -11.87 -33.38 12.92
C LYS A 152 -11.67 -32.20 13.86
N GLU A 153 -10.49 -32.08 14.48
CA GLU A 153 -10.20 -30.98 15.39
C GLU A 153 -10.28 -29.62 14.69
N GLY A 154 -9.75 -29.52 13.47
CA GLY A 154 -9.82 -28.30 12.67
C GLY A 154 -11.26 -27.88 12.37
N TYR A 155 -12.10 -28.85 12.03
CA TYR A 155 -13.52 -28.63 11.76
C TYR A 155 -14.30 -28.26 13.01
N LEU A 156 -14.05 -28.93 14.14
CA LEU A 156 -14.76 -28.62 15.39
C LEU A 156 -14.51 -27.18 15.85
N ASN A 157 -13.30 -26.64 15.64
CA ASN A 157 -13.00 -25.25 15.91
C ASN A 157 -13.75 -24.30 14.97
N LEU A 158 -13.80 -24.62 13.67
CA LEU A 158 -14.58 -23.86 12.69
C LEU A 158 -16.07 -23.85 13.05
N HIS A 159 -16.64 -25.03 13.32
CA HIS A 159 -18.06 -25.18 13.63
C HIS A 159 -18.45 -24.53 14.96
N ALA A 160 -17.60 -24.64 15.99
CA ALA A 160 -17.81 -23.89 17.23
C ALA A 160 -17.92 -22.38 16.94
N TYR A 161 -17.07 -21.84 16.08
CA TYR A 161 -17.14 -20.43 15.74
C TYR A 161 -18.36 -20.08 14.86
N GLU A 162 -18.81 -20.96 13.97
CA GLU A 162 -20.10 -20.82 13.28
C GLU A 162 -21.25 -20.67 14.29
N LEU A 163 -21.29 -21.51 15.34
CA LEU A 163 -22.31 -21.45 16.40
C LEU A 163 -22.26 -20.13 17.19
N VAL A 164 -21.06 -19.58 17.45
CA VAL A 164 -20.91 -18.25 18.06
C VAL A 164 -21.54 -17.17 17.17
N LEU A 165 -21.28 -17.22 15.86
CA LEU A 165 -21.81 -16.27 14.89
C LEU A 165 -23.34 -16.39 14.72
N GLU A 166 -23.89 -17.61 14.70
CA GLU A 166 -25.33 -17.88 14.67
C GLU A 166 -26.04 -17.30 15.89
N ASN A 167 -25.41 -17.38 17.06
CA ASN A 167 -25.98 -16.88 18.30
C ASN A 167 -25.66 -15.40 18.56
N HIS A 168 -25.18 -14.65 17.55
CA HIS A 168 -24.78 -13.25 17.67
C HIS A 168 -23.80 -13.00 18.83
N GLY A 169 -22.86 -13.91 19.05
CA GLY A 169 -21.85 -13.81 20.11
C GLY A 169 -22.37 -14.08 21.54
N ARG A 170 -23.63 -14.49 21.70
CA ARG A 170 -24.20 -14.80 23.03
C ARG A 170 -23.71 -16.12 23.61
N LEU A 171 -23.26 -17.02 22.74
CA LEU A 171 -22.65 -18.29 23.13
C LEU A 171 -21.15 -18.06 23.33
N SER A 172 -20.61 -18.44 24.48
CA SER A 172 -19.15 -18.37 24.69
C SER A 172 -18.42 -19.40 23.82
N ASP A 173 -17.15 -19.14 23.51
CA ASP A 173 -16.31 -20.06 22.74
C ASP A 173 -16.28 -21.48 23.35
N GLN A 174 -16.29 -21.58 24.69
CA GLN A 174 -16.31 -22.86 25.39
C GLN A 174 -17.64 -23.59 25.20
N GLU A 175 -18.77 -22.92 25.44
CA GLU A 175 -20.10 -23.53 25.26
C GLU A 175 -20.33 -23.94 23.80
N ALA A 176 -19.84 -23.15 22.84
CA ALA A 176 -19.90 -23.47 21.43
C ALA A 176 -19.06 -24.70 21.08
N ARG A 177 -17.86 -24.83 21.68
CA ARG A 177 -17.02 -26.02 21.51
C ARG A 177 -17.68 -27.26 22.10
N GLU A 178 -18.24 -27.17 23.30
CA GLU A 178 -18.98 -28.26 23.95
C GLU A 178 -20.22 -28.70 23.14
N GLN A 179 -20.87 -27.77 22.43
CA GLN A 179 -21.96 -28.10 21.51
C GLN A 179 -21.45 -28.78 20.23
N ALA A 180 -20.37 -28.27 19.64
CA ALA A 180 -19.77 -28.86 18.44
C ALA A 180 -19.30 -30.32 18.68
N GLU A 181 -18.83 -30.65 19.88
CA GLU A 181 -18.38 -32.01 20.25
C GLU A 181 -19.49 -33.06 20.34
N ARG A 182 -20.76 -32.63 20.37
CA ARG A 182 -21.90 -33.55 20.44
C ARG A 182 -22.22 -34.18 19.09
N LEU A 183 -21.63 -33.67 18.00
CA LEU A 183 -21.82 -34.21 16.66
C LEU A 183 -21.21 -35.62 16.57
N ALA A 184 -21.92 -36.52 15.91
CA ALA A 184 -21.41 -37.84 15.61
C ALA A 184 -20.29 -37.76 14.55
N ASP A 185 -19.35 -38.70 14.58
CA ASP A 185 -18.22 -38.75 13.65
C ASP A 185 -18.65 -38.76 12.17
N GLU A 186 -19.74 -39.48 11.85
CA GLU A 186 -20.33 -39.48 10.50
C GLU A 186 -20.81 -38.08 10.09
N GLU A 187 -21.47 -37.37 10.99
CA GLU A 187 -21.96 -36.02 10.73
C GLU A 187 -20.81 -35.03 10.54
N ILE A 188 -19.76 -35.16 11.36
CA ILE A 188 -18.53 -34.36 11.25
C ILE A 188 -17.88 -34.59 9.89
N LEU A 189 -17.73 -35.83 9.45
CA LEU A 189 -17.14 -36.16 8.15
C LEU A 189 -17.92 -35.52 7.00
N GLN A 190 -19.26 -35.65 6.99
CA GLN A 190 -20.08 -35.04 5.94
C GLN A 190 -19.95 -33.51 5.91
N LYS A 191 -19.90 -32.87 7.08
CA LYS A 191 -19.72 -31.42 7.19
C LYS A 191 -18.31 -30.97 6.79
N ILE A 192 -17.28 -31.74 7.10
CA ILE A 192 -15.91 -31.51 6.59
C ILE A 192 -15.92 -31.51 5.07
N LEU A 193 -16.41 -32.60 4.46
CA LEU A 193 -16.46 -32.75 3.00
C LEU A 193 -17.26 -31.62 2.35
N TRP A 194 -18.37 -31.23 2.98
CA TRP A 194 -19.17 -30.08 2.54
C TRP A 194 -18.37 -28.77 2.61
N ALA A 195 -17.64 -28.49 3.69
CA ALA A 195 -16.88 -27.26 3.82
C ALA A 195 -15.74 -27.19 2.80
N VAL A 196 -14.95 -28.27 2.67
CA VAL A 196 -13.75 -28.30 1.83
C VAL A 196 -14.01 -28.45 0.33
N LYS A 197 -15.24 -28.77 -0.08
CA LYS A 197 -15.62 -28.78 -1.51
C LYS A 197 -15.56 -27.38 -2.13
N HIS A 198 -15.72 -26.32 -1.33
CA HIS A 198 -15.71 -24.95 -1.83
C HIS A 198 -14.30 -24.55 -2.28
N LYS A 199 -14.22 -23.96 -3.48
CA LYS A 199 -12.95 -23.52 -4.10
C LYS A 199 -12.34 -22.29 -3.42
N HIS A 200 -13.13 -21.51 -2.70
CA HIS A 200 -12.75 -20.23 -2.12
C HIS A 200 -13.51 -19.95 -0.81
N TYR A 201 -12.89 -19.24 0.14
CA TYR A 201 -13.51 -18.89 1.42
C TYR A 201 -14.83 -18.12 1.26
N GLY A 202 -14.90 -17.14 0.36
CA GLY A 202 -16.15 -16.42 0.09
C GLY A 202 -17.27 -17.33 -0.42
N HIS A 203 -16.94 -18.33 -1.23
CA HIS A 203 -17.93 -19.30 -1.70
C HIS A 203 -18.48 -20.17 -0.56
N TYR A 204 -17.62 -20.54 0.40
CA TYR A 204 -18.07 -21.23 1.61
C TYR A 204 -18.97 -20.32 2.47
N VAL A 205 -18.60 -19.05 2.66
CA VAL A 205 -19.38 -18.11 3.50
C VAL A 205 -20.75 -17.80 2.89
N SER A 206 -20.86 -17.64 1.56
CA SER A 206 -22.16 -17.41 0.90
C SER A 206 -23.16 -18.56 1.09
N ASP A 207 -22.65 -19.77 1.34
CA ASP A 207 -23.44 -20.98 1.53
C ASP A 207 -23.85 -21.21 3.00
N LEU A 208 -23.34 -20.42 3.95
CA LEU A 208 -23.71 -20.47 5.37
C LEU A 208 -25.16 -20.02 5.64
N SER A 209 -25.60 -20.16 6.89
CA SER A 209 -26.92 -19.72 7.32
C SER A 209 -27.07 -18.19 7.24
N ASP A 210 -28.30 -17.72 6.92
CA ASP A 210 -28.60 -16.29 6.82
C ASP A 210 -28.30 -15.53 8.11
N GLN A 211 -28.34 -16.22 9.25
CA GLN A 211 -28.03 -15.65 10.55
C GLN A 211 -26.53 -15.38 10.70
N ILE A 212 -25.66 -16.32 10.33
CA ILE A 212 -24.20 -16.09 10.27
C ILE A 212 -23.90 -14.93 9.33
N ILE A 213 -24.46 -14.96 8.13
CA ILE A 213 -24.22 -13.93 7.11
C ILE A 213 -24.64 -12.55 7.62
N THR A 214 -25.77 -12.46 8.31
CA THR A 214 -26.26 -11.19 8.89
C THR A 214 -25.32 -10.68 9.99
N THR A 215 -24.84 -11.56 10.87
CA THR A 215 -23.85 -11.19 11.90
C THR A 215 -22.56 -10.65 11.25
N LEU A 216 -22.02 -11.38 10.26
CA LEU A 216 -20.80 -10.97 9.56
C LEU A 216 -20.98 -9.63 8.82
N ALA A 217 -22.12 -9.43 8.16
CA ALA A 217 -22.43 -8.18 7.46
C ALA A 217 -22.53 -7.00 8.43
N SER A 218 -23.20 -7.18 9.57
CA SER A 218 -23.30 -6.14 10.61
C SER A 218 -21.93 -5.72 11.16
N ASP A 219 -21.01 -6.68 11.34
CA ASP A 219 -19.65 -6.38 11.80
C ASP A 219 -18.86 -5.57 10.76
N VAL A 220 -19.01 -5.91 9.48
CA VAL A 220 -18.41 -5.17 8.37
C VAL A 220 -18.97 -3.75 8.29
N GLU A 221 -20.29 -3.58 8.37
CA GLU A 221 -20.94 -2.27 8.37
C GLU A 221 -20.45 -1.39 9.52
N SER A 222 -20.30 -1.96 10.73
CA SER A 222 -19.74 -1.25 11.88
C SER A 222 -18.30 -0.77 11.62
N TYR A 223 -17.50 -1.58 10.92
CA TYR A 223 -16.14 -1.22 10.53
C TYR A 223 -16.12 -0.05 9.53
N TYR A 224 -16.97 -0.09 8.50
CA TYR A 224 -17.14 1.02 7.56
C TYR A 224 -17.61 2.30 8.25
N GLU A 225 -18.53 2.21 9.23
CA GLU A 225 -18.99 3.36 10.00
C GLU A 225 -17.89 3.96 10.89
N ARG A 226 -17.04 3.11 11.47
CA ARG A 226 -15.85 3.58 12.19
C ARG A 226 -14.89 4.33 11.27
N PHE A 227 -14.63 3.79 10.08
CA PHE A 227 -13.81 4.47 9.06
C PHE A 227 -14.43 5.80 8.63
N ALA A 228 -15.73 5.82 8.31
CA ALA A 228 -16.43 7.03 7.88
C ALA A 228 -16.38 8.14 8.95
N ARG A 229 -16.50 7.78 10.24
CA ARG A 229 -16.33 8.72 11.36
C ARG A 229 -14.92 9.29 11.43
N MET A 230 -13.88 8.46 11.25
CA MET A 230 -12.49 8.93 11.17
C MET A 230 -12.29 9.92 10.02
N VAL A 231 -12.83 9.61 8.83
CA VAL A 231 -12.74 10.49 7.66
C VAL A 231 -13.46 11.83 7.90
N ALA A 232 -14.65 11.79 8.50
CA ALA A 232 -15.40 13.00 8.85
C ALA A 232 -14.59 13.88 9.81
N GLU A 233 -13.96 13.28 10.82
CA GLU A 233 -13.13 14.00 11.78
C GLU A 233 -11.89 14.63 11.14
N ILE A 234 -11.18 13.89 10.28
CA ILE A 234 -10.03 14.40 9.53
C ILE A 234 -10.45 15.63 8.72
N ARG A 235 -11.54 15.54 7.96
CA ARG A 235 -12.05 16.65 7.14
C ARG A 235 -12.42 17.87 7.97
N LEU A 236 -13.00 17.68 9.15
CA LEU A 236 -13.36 18.77 10.06
C LEU A 236 -12.13 19.42 10.73
N THR A 237 -11.13 18.61 11.10
CA THR A 237 -10.01 19.05 11.93
C THR A 237 -8.84 19.58 11.09
N THR A 238 -8.41 18.84 10.07
CA THR A 238 -7.22 19.17 9.26
C THR A 238 -7.58 19.82 7.93
N LYS A 239 -8.84 19.71 7.50
CA LYS A 239 -9.33 20.10 6.16
C LYS A 239 -8.66 19.31 5.01
N ALA A 240 -7.98 18.21 5.32
CA ALA A 240 -7.40 17.33 4.31
C ALA A 240 -8.50 16.76 3.41
N LYS A 241 -8.22 16.67 2.10
CA LYS A 241 -9.07 15.93 1.17
C LYS A 241 -8.80 14.44 1.31
N VAL A 242 -9.85 13.65 1.39
CA VAL A 242 -9.75 12.19 1.58
C VAL A 242 -10.30 11.48 0.37
N HIS A 243 -9.46 10.63 -0.22
CA HIS A 243 -9.70 9.84 -1.41
C HIS A 243 -9.55 8.36 -1.06
N VAL A 244 -10.48 7.52 -1.52
CA VAL A 244 -10.47 6.07 -1.25
C VAL A 244 -10.46 5.32 -2.57
N ILE A 245 -9.43 4.53 -2.79
CA ILE A 245 -9.28 3.68 -3.98
C ILE A 245 -9.83 2.30 -3.62
N ARG A 246 -10.61 1.68 -4.51
CA ARG A 246 -11.17 0.35 -4.25
C ARG A 246 -10.10 -0.75 -4.28
N GLY A 247 -10.04 -1.57 -3.22
CA GLY A 247 -9.22 -2.79 -3.15
C GLY A 247 -9.92 -4.02 -3.74
N ASN A 248 -9.32 -5.20 -3.59
CA ASN A 248 -9.88 -6.44 -4.14
C ASN A 248 -10.92 -7.11 -3.23
N TRP A 249 -10.90 -6.83 -1.92
CA TRP A 249 -11.88 -7.34 -0.96
C TRP A 249 -13.13 -6.48 -0.87
N ASP A 250 -13.00 -5.16 -1.06
CA ASP A 250 -14.13 -4.22 -0.99
C ASP A 250 -15.34 -4.63 -1.87
N PRO A 251 -15.17 -5.07 -3.15
CA PRO A 251 -16.28 -5.54 -3.97
C PRO A 251 -16.59 -7.03 -3.84
N ARG A 252 -15.88 -7.78 -2.99
CA ARG A 252 -15.93 -9.24 -2.89
C ARG A 252 -15.93 -9.68 -1.43
N LEU A 253 -16.78 -9.05 -0.62
CA LEU A 253 -16.96 -9.49 0.75
C LEU A 253 -17.36 -10.97 0.76
N PRO A 254 -16.94 -11.76 1.76
CA PRO A 254 -17.11 -13.20 1.71
C PRO A 254 -18.56 -13.67 1.53
N PHE A 255 -19.55 -12.91 1.97
CA PHE A 255 -20.97 -13.23 1.79
C PHE A 255 -21.59 -12.70 0.48
N ASP A 256 -20.84 -12.00 -0.36
CA ASP A 256 -21.31 -11.43 -1.63
C ASP A 256 -20.96 -12.32 -2.85
N PHE A 257 -21.15 -13.63 -2.71
CA PHE A 257 -21.03 -14.61 -3.78
C PHE A 257 -22.38 -15.30 -4.05
N GLU A 258 -22.60 -15.78 -5.28
CA GLU A 258 -23.78 -16.57 -5.63
C GLU A 258 -23.84 -17.86 -4.80
N LYS A 259 -25.00 -18.14 -4.19
CA LYS A 259 -25.21 -19.31 -3.34
C LYS A 259 -25.41 -20.57 -4.19
N GLY A 260 -24.77 -21.68 -3.82
CA GLY A 260 -24.97 -22.99 -4.42
C GLY A 260 -24.43 -23.16 -5.84
N THR A 261 -23.52 -22.30 -6.30
CA THR A 261 -22.80 -22.48 -7.57
C THR A 261 -21.59 -23.39 -7.39
N GLU A 262 -21.01 -23.94 -8.46
CA GLU A 262 -19.75 -24.70 -8.33
C GLU A 262 -18.51 -23.79 -8.29
N ASP A 263 -18.63 -22.63 -8.93
CA ASP A 263 -17.58 -21.61 -9.03
C ASP A 263 -17.88 -20.40 -8.14
N PRO A 264 -16.85 -19.73 -7.59
CA PRO A 264 -17.02 -18.51 -6.82
C PRO A 264 -17.41 -17.36 -7.77
N VAL A 265 -18.70 -17.13 -7.94
CA VAL A 265 -19.23 -16.01 -8.76
C VAL A 265 -19.60 -14.86 -7.83
N PRO A 266 -18.88 -13.72 -7.85
CA PRO A 266 -19.26 -12.55 -7.05
C PRO A 266 -20.63 -12.01 -7.50
N LEU A 267 -21.44 -11.56 -6.53
CA LEU A 267 -22.69 -10.89 -6.80
C LEU A 267 -22.46 -9.57 -7.54
N VAL A 268 -23.35 -9.26 -8.48
CA VAL A 268 -23.46 -7.91 -9.04
C VAL A 268 -23.80 -6.92 -7.93
N GLU A 269 -23.31 -5.68 -8.04
CA GLU A 269 -23.34 -4.65 -6.99
C GLU A 269 -24.73 -4.48 -6.35
N GLN A 270 -25.81 -4.50 -7.15
CA GLN A 270 -27.18 -4.29 -6.67
C GLN A 270 -27.71 -5.43 -5.79
N ARG A 271 -27.12 -6.62 -5.89
CA ARG A 271 -27.49 -7.81 -5.12
C ARG A 271 -26.62 -8.02 -3.89
N ARG A 272 -25.55 -7.24 -3.74
CA ARG A 272 -24.66 -7.30 -2.57
C ARG A 272 -25.38 -6.81 -1.33
N ARG A 273 -25.06 -7.42 -0.19
CA ARG A 273 -25.56 -6.95 1.11
C ARG A 273 -24.99 -5.59 1.44
N PHE A 274 -23.70 -5.39 1.17
CA PHE A 274 -23.03 -4.12 1.32
C PHE A 274 -22.69 -3.51 -0.06
N GLN A 275 -23.23 -2.32 -0.33
CA GLN A 275 -22.97 -1.57 -1.56
C GLN A 275 -21.93 -0.48 -1.29
N ASP A 276 -20.65 -0.87 -1.30
CA ASP A 276 -19.47 -0.03 -1.06
C ASP A 276 -19.57 1.37 -1.70
N ARG A 277 -19.82 1.43 -3.02
CA ARG A 277 -19.89 2.71 -3.74
C ARG A 277 -21.00 3.61 -3.23
N LYS A 278 -22.20 3.04 -3.06
CA LYS A 278 -23.38 3.77 -2.58
C LYS A 278 -23.13 4.28 -1.17
N TYR A 279 -22.60 3.43 -0.28
CA TYR A 279 -22.28 3.80 1.09
C TYR A 279 -21.31 4.99 1.15
N PHE A 280 -20.18 4.92 0.44
CA PHE A 280 -19.22 6.02 0.43
C PHE A 280 -19.77 7.30 -0.20
N GLN A 281 -20.57 7.18 -1.26
CA GLN A 281 -21.26 8.32 -1.87
C GLN A 281 -22.22 9.01 -0.89
N GLU A 282 -23.02 8.25 -0.15
CA GLU A 282 -23.95 8.78 0.87
C GLU A 282 -23.22 9.46 2.03
N LYS A 283 -22.01 9.00 2.37
CA LYS A 283 -21.12 9.64 3.36
C LYS A 283 -20.32 10.82 2.78
N GLY A 284 -20.47 11.13 1.49
CA GLY A 284 -19.71 12.16 0.79
C GLY A 284 -18.21 11.87 0.69
N ILE A 285 -17.81 10.60 0.76
CA ILE A 285 -16.41 10.15 0.66
C ILE A 285 -16.10 9.88 -0.81
N GLU A 286 -15.01 10.45 -1.32
CA GLU A 286 -14.60 10.25 -2.72
C GLU A 286 -14.05 8.83 -2.88
N TYR A 287 -14.81 7.98 -3.57
CA TYR A 287 -14.52 6.55 -3.74
C TYR A 287 -14.31 6.19 -5.22
N TYR A 288 -13.14 5.64 -5.53
CA TYR A 288 -12.69 5.37 -6.89
C TYR A 288 -12.72 3.87 -7.18
N ALA A 289 -13.81 3.42 -7.80
CA ALA A 289 -14.01 2.03 -8.20
C ALA A 289 -13.64 1.73 -9.67
N THR A 290 -13.30 2.78 -10.42
CA THR A 290 -12.65 2.75 -11.73
C THR A 290 -11.44 3.67 -11.70
N VAL A 291 -10.58 3.64 -12.72
CA VAL A 291 -9.44 4.57 -12.80
C VAL A 291 -9.94 6.01 -12.73
N GLY A 292 -9.35 6.79 -11.82
CA GLY A 292 -9.70 8.18 -11.56
C GLY A 292 -8.48 9.07 -11.44
N PHE A 293 -8.71 10.38 -11.40
CA PHE A 293 -7.63 11.37 -11.37
C PHE A 293 -7.89 12.40 -10.29
N VAL A 294 -6.85 12.74 -9.54
CA VAL A 294 -6.86 13.86 -8.60
C VAL A 294 -5.78 14.84 -9.03
N GLU A 295 -6.21 16.00 -9.50
CA GLU A 295 -5.30 17.08 -9.90
C GLU A 295 -5.08 18.06 -8.75
N THR A 296 -3.81 18.33 -8.48
CA THR A 296 -3.39 19.43 -7.60
C THR A 296 -2.60 20.47 -8.40
N THR A 297 -2.04 21.45 -7.71
CA THR A 297 -1.20 22.47 -8.35
C THR A 297 0.14 21.88 -8.79
N ASP A 298 0.60 20.87 -8.07
CA ASP A 298 1.95 20.31 -8.12
C ASP A 298 1.99 18.87 -8.64
N ALA A 299 0.89 18.11 -8.53
CA ALA A 299 0.82 16.72 -8.94
C ALA A 299 -0.47 16.37 -9.73
N LEU A 300 -0.38 15.28 -10.49
CA LEU A 300 -1.51 14.51 -11.00
C LEU A 300 -1.44 13.11 -10.38
N HIS A 301 -2.44 12.74 -9.58
CA HIS A 301 -2.57 11.38 -9.07
C HIS A 301 -3.45 10.56 -10.00
N VAL A 302 -2.92 9.46 -10.52
CA VAL A 302 -3.65 8.43 -11.28
C VAL A 302 -4.04 7.33 -10.32
N LEU A 303 -5.32 7.25 -9.96
CA LEU A 303 -5.84 6.31 -8.97
C LEU A 303 -6.29 5.03 -9.67
N VAL A 304 -5.66 3.91 -9.35
CA VAL A 304 -5.84 2.62 -10.02
C VAL A 304 -6.41 1.59 -9.04
N PRO A 305 -7.75 1.38 -9.01
CA PRO A 305 -8.36 0.35 -8.19
C PRO A 305 -8.02 -1.04 -8.70
N PHE A 306 -8.04 -2.04 -7.81
CA PHE A 306 -7.56 -3.40 -8.14
C PHE A 306 -8.27 -4.04 -9.33
N ASP A 307 -9.61 -3.95 -9.36
CA ASP A 307 -10.41 -4.50 -10.46
C ASP A 307 -10.06 -3.88 -11.82
N ALA A 308 -9.45 -2.68 -11.85
CA ALA A 308 -9.04 -2.07 -13.11
C ALA A 308 -7.87 -2.78 -13.79
N VAL A 309 -7.08 -3.54 -13.02
CA VAL A 309 -5.95 -4.34 -13.52
C VAL A 309 -6.19 -5.85 -13.38
N ALA A 310 -7.35 -6.28 -12.88
CA ALA A 310 -7.70 -7.70 -12.78
C ALA A 310 -7.97 -8.36 -14.14
N LYS A 311 -8.32 -7.58 -15.16
CA LYS A 311 -8.48 -8.01 -16.55
C LYS A 311 -7.64 -7.14 -17.48
N TRP A 312 -7.19 -7.69 -18.60
CA TRP A 312 -6.35 -6.93 -19.52
C TRP A 312 -7.17 -5.92 -20.33
N ILE A 313 -6.51 -4.86 -20.79
CA ILE A 313 -7.10 -3.80 -21.61
C ILE A 313 -7.64 -4.38 -22.92
N GLY A 314 -8.92 -4.13 -23.20
CA GLY A 314 -9.59 -4.61 -24.41
C GLY A 314 -10.19 -6.03 -24.30
N GLU A 315 -9.98 -6.73 -23.18
CA GLU A 315 -10.73 -7.95 -22.88
C GLU A 315 -12.17 -7.64 -22.47
N GLU A 316 -13.07 -8.61 -22.68
CA GLU A 316 -14.47 -8.48 -22.30
C GLU A 316 -14.62 -8.27 -20.78
N GLY A 317 -15.30 -7.17 -20.42
CA GLY A 317 -15.49 -6.76 -19.03
C GLY A 317 -14.27 -6.08 -18.39
N SER A 318 -13.26 -5.68 -19.17
CA SER A 318 -12.18 -4.82 -18.70
C SER A 318 -12.68 -3.41 -18.35
N LEU A 319 -12.22 -2.86 -17.22
CA LEU A 319 -12.57 -1.48 -16.82
C LEU A 319 -11.73 -0.43 -17.57
N ILE A 320 -10.65 -0.85 -18.22
CA ILE A 320 -9.78 0.00 -19.04
C ILE A 320 -9.95 -0.43 -20.50
N THR A 321 -10.65 0.38 -21.29
CA THR A 321 -10.74 0.20 -22.75
C THR A 321 -9.63 0.97 -23.46
N PRO A 322 -9.32 0.67 -24.73
CA PRO A 322 -8.35 1.45 -25.51
C PRO A 322 -8.66 2.96 -25.54
N GLU A 323 -9.93 3.36 -25.64
CA GLU A 323 -10.35 4.76 -25.67
C GLU A 323 -10.15 5.45 -24.32
N ARG A 324 -10.41 4.72 -23.22
CA ARG A 324 -10.15 5.20 -21.85
C ARG A 324 -8.66 5.36 -21.62
N LEU A 325 -7.87 4.38 -22.04
CA LEU A 325 -6.42 4.43 -21.95
C LEU A 325 -5.84 5.66 -22.68
N GLU A 326 -6.33 5.96 -23.88
CA GLU A 326 -5.91 7.16 -24.61
C GLU A 326 -6.28 8.45 -23.86
N THR A 327 -7.47 8.48 -23.26
CA THR A 327 -7.88 9.60 -22.40
C THR A 327 -6.94 9.76 -21.20
N TYR A 328 -6.50 8.65 -20.60
CA TYR A 328 -5.56 8.66 -19.47
C TYR A 328 -4.19 9.17 -19.89
N ARG A 329 -3.69 8.75 -21.05
CA ARG A 329 -2.43 9.25 -21.63
C ARG A 329 -2.46 10.75 -21.84
N ARG A 330 -3.53 11.27 -22.46
CA ARG A 330 -3.69 12.70 -22.69
C ARG A 330 -3.66 13.51 -21.39
N GLN A 331 -4.33 13.05 -20.33
CA GLN A 331 -4.30 13.74 -19.04
C GLN A 331 -2.91 13.76 -18.41
N VAL A 332 -2.17 12.64 -18.51
CA VAL A 332 -0.77 12.56 -18.07
C VAL A 332 0.11 13.53 -18.88
N GLU A 333 -0.05 13.56 -20.21
CA GLU A 333 0.67 14.48 -21.09
C GLU A 333 0.36 15.95 -20.76
N GLU A 334 -0.92 16.30 -20.56
CA GLU A 334 -1.35 17.63 -20.14
C GLU A 334 -0.74 18.03 -18.79
N ALA A 335 -0.70 17.11 -17.82
CA ALA A 335 -0.06 17.33 -16.54
C ALA A 335 1.46 17.56 -16.69
N ARG A 336 2.12 16.80 -17.57
CA ARG A 336 3.55 16.97 -17.88
C ARG A 336 3.84 18.28 -18.59
N LEU A 337 2.97 18.74 -19.50
CA LEU A 337 3.10 20.05 -20.17
C LEU A 337 3.09 21.22 -19.18
N VAL A 338 2.30 21.09 -18.11
CA VAL A 338 2.30 22.04 -16.99
C VAL A 338 3.23 21.63 -15.85
N ASN A 339 4.16 20.70 -16.10
CA ASN A 339 5.25 20.31 -15.22
C ASN A 339 4.80 19.75 -13.87
N ARG A 340 3.68 19.04 -13.80
CA ARG A 340 3.23 18.33 -12.58
C ARG A 340 3.94 17.00 -12.43
N THR A 341 4.18 16.58 -11.20
CA THR A 341 4.61 15.21 -10.88
C THR A 341 3.44 14.25 -11.08
N VAL A 342 3.64 13.18 -11.83
CA VAL A 342 2.63 12.16 -12.10
C VAL A 342 2.83 11.00 -11.13
N ILE A 343 1.86 10.79 -10.25
CA ILE A 343 1.91 9.77 -9.20
C ILE A 343 0.81 8.74 -9.48
N MET A 344 1.19 7.49 -9.72
CA MET A 344 0.22 6.39 -9.78
C MET A 344 -0.02 5.85 -8.37
N VAL A 345 -1.28 5.71 -7.96
CA VAL A 345 -1.62 5.10 -6.68
C VAL A 345 -2.44 3.85 -6.96
N ALA A 346 -1.93 2.68 -6.62
CA ALA A 346 -2.51 1.40 -7.00
C ALA A 346 -2.63 0.46 -5.81
N HIS A 347 -3.74 -0.29 -5.71
CA HIS A 347 -3.83 -1.36 -4.72
C HIS A 347 -2.96 -2.57 -5.12
N ALA A 348 -2.99 -2.96 -6.40
CA ALA A 348 -2.20 -4.08 -6.91
C ALA A 348 -0.67 -3.86 -6.80
N VAL A 349 0.07 -4.96 -6.72
CA VAL A 349 1.51 -4.98 -6.51
C VAL A 349 2.25 -4.96 -7.85
N PRO A 350 3.16 -4.01 -8.11
CA PRO A 350 3.87 -3.94 -9.39
C PRO A 350 5.04 -4.92 -9.48
N ALA A 351 5.50 -5.51 -8.37
CA ALA A 351 6.56 -6.53 -8.35
C ALA A 351 6.46 -7.43 -7.11
N TYR A 352 5.73 -8.56 -7.20
CA TYR A 352 5.52 -9.46 -6.03
C TYR A 352 6.83 -10.05 -5.49
N ARG A 353 7.83 -10.27 -6.35
CA ARG A 353 9.13 -10.81 -5.93
C ARG A 353 9.85 -9.95 -4.88
N MET A 354 9.57 -8.64 -4.86
CA MET A 354 10.13 -7.71 -3.86
C MET A 354 9.59 -7.97 -2.45
N HIS A 355 8.55 -8.79 -2.32
CA HIS A 355 7.89 -9.16 -1.06
C HIS A 355 8.17 -10.62 -0.65
N ARG A 356 9.05 -11.34 -1.38
CA ARG A 356 9.40 -12.76 -1.12
C ARG A 356 8.21 -13.72 -1.08
N LYS A 357 7.08 -13.30 -1.63
CA LYS A 357 5.85 -14.09 -1.66
C LYS A 357 5.66 -14.63 -3.09
N PRO A 358 5.42 -15.93 -3.26
CA PRO A 358 5.02 -16.43 -4.56
C PRO A 358 3.69 -15.78 -4.95
N SER A 359 3.63 -15.18 -6.14
CA SER A 359 2.41 -14.58 -6.64
C SER A 359 1.37 -15.67 -6.95
N THR A 360 0.14 -15.44 -6.51
CA THR A 360 -1.01 -16.24 -6.95
C THR A 360 -1.26 -16.01 -8.45
N ILE A 361 -2.10 -16.83 -9.08
CA ILE A 361 -2.49 -16.61 -10.49
C ILE A 361 -3.10 -15.21 -10.67
N GLU A 362 -3.99 -14.79 -9.75
CA GLU A 362 -4.55 -13.42 -9.75
C GLU A 362 -3.45 -12.36 -9.56
N GLY A 363 -2.48 -12.62 -8.67
CA GLY A 363 -1.31 -11.77 -8.48
C GLY A 363 -0.47 -11.61 -9.75
N GLN A 364 -0.23 -12.68 -10.50
CA GLN A 364 0.52 -12.63 -11.76
C GLN A 364 -0.20 -11.81 -12.83
N VAL A 365 -1.52 -12.01 -12.97
CA VAL A 365 -2.35 -11.26 -13.92
C VAL A 365 -2.35 -9.77 -13.57
N THR A 366 -2.60 -9.44 -12.30
CA THR A 366 -2.66 -8.04 -11.84
C THR A 366 -1.31 -7.34 -11.88
N GLU A 367 -0.22 -8.02 -11.52
CA GLU A 367 1.16 -7.51 -11.67
C GLU A 367 1.45 -7.19 -13.14
N GLY A 368 1.18 -8.13 -14.05
CA GLY A 368 1.42 -7.95 -15.47
C GLY A 368 0.64 -6.76 -16.05
N ASN A 369 -0.65 -6.69 -15.75
CA ASN A 369 -1.52 -5.61 -16.24
C ASN A 369 -1.14 -4.24 -15.65
N LEU A 370 -0.79 -4.19 -14.36
CA LEU A 370 -0.31 -2.98 -13.72
C LEU A 370 1.02 -2.52 -14.32
N ARG A 371 1.98 -3.42 -14.53
CA ARG A 371 3.27 -3.10 -15.17
C ARG A 371 3.09 -2.52 -16.56
N ARG A 372 2.17 -3.05 -17.36
CA ARG A 372 1.85 -2.49 -18.68
C ARG A 372 1.20 -1.11 -18.57
N LEU A 373 0.30 -0.90 -17.61
CA LEU A 373 -0.26 0.44 -17.36
C LEU A 373 0.82 1.45 -16.95
N ILE A 374 1.78 1.04 -16.12
CA ILE A 374 2.98 1.82 -15.79
C ILE A 374 3.79 2.11 -17.06
N GLY A 375 4.01 1.14 -17.94
CA GLY A 375 4.74 1.33 -19.19
C GLY A 375 4.07 2.33 -20.13
N LYS A 376 2.73 2.37 -20.16
CA LYS A 376 1.93 3.26 -21.02
C LYS A 376 1.77 4.67 -20.47
N LEU A 377 1.60 4.81 -19.16
CA LEU A 377 1.39 6.11 -18.51
C LEU A 377 2.70 6.72 -17.98
N GLN A 378 3.75 5.91 -17.82
CA GLN A 378 5.07 6.29 -17.35
C GLN A 378 5.01 7.24 -16.15
N PRO A 379 4.36 6.90 -15.02
CA PRO A 379 4.32 7.79 -13.87
C PRO A 379 5.74 8.06 -13.34
N ASP A 380 5.96 9.18 -12.65
CA ASP A 380 7.25 9.46 -12.02
C ASP A 380 7.43 8.58 -10.77
N GLU A 381 6.34 8.30 -10.05
CA GLU A 381 6.29 7.43 -8.88
C GLU A 381 5.01 6.57 -8.88
N ILE A 382 5.12 5.31 -8.42
CA ILE A 382 4.00 4.45 -8.07
C ILE A 382 3.99 4.19 -6.57
N VAL A 383 2.85 4.45 -5.93
CA VAL A 383 2.59 4.15 -4.52
C VAL A 383 1.59 2.99 -4.44
N TYR A 384 1.90 1.94 -3.68
CA TYR A 384 1.04 0.74 -3.64
C TYR A 384 0.96 0.04 -2.27
N GLY A 385 -0.07 -0.80 -2.10
CA GLY A 385 -0.41 -1.54 -0.87
C GLY A 385 -0.48 -3.07 -1.05
N HIS A 386 -1.57 -3.70 -0.55
CA HIS A 386 -1.96 -5.12 -0.70
C HIS A 386 -1.15 -6.20 0.02
N GLU A 387 0.18 -6.09 0.15
CA GLU A 387 0.99 -7.24 0.61
C GLU A 387 0.99 -7.47 2.13
N HIS A 388 0.49 -6.54 2.95
CA HIS A 388 0.34 -6.61 4.44
C HIS A 388 1.59 -6.98 5.25
N PHE A 389 2.72 -7.24 4.59
CA PHE A 389 3.97 -7.63 5.24
C PHE A 389 5.01 -6.53 5.05
N VAL A 390 5.79 -6.25 6.08
CA VAL A 390 6.98 -5.40 5.94
C VAL A 390 7.98 -6.16 5.08
N ARG A 391 8.51 -5.52 4.04
CA ARG A 391 9.48 -6.16 3.14
C ARG A 391 10.75 -6.57 3.89
N GLN A 392 11.38 -7.62 3.41
CA GLN A 392 12.62 -8.16 3.97
C GLN A 392 13.73 -8.28 2.92
N ASP A 393 14.96 -8.02 3.33
CA ASP A 393 16.19 -8.23 2.53
C ASP A 393 16.50 -9.72 2.34
N GLU A 394 17.48 -10.06 1.48
CA GLU A 394 17.93 -11.45 1.22
C GLU A 394 18.12 -12.32 2.44
N SER A 395 18.59 -11.74 3.54
CA SER A 395 18.87 -12.44 4.80
C SER A 395 17.64 -12.56 5.73
N GLY A 396 16.49 -12.00 5.33
CA GLY A 396 15.25 -11.99 6.12
C GLY A 396 15.12 -10.80 7.07
N ASN A 397 16.03 -9.82 7.02
CA ASN A 397 15.93 -8.63 7.87
C ASN A 397 14.87 -7.68 7.31
N TYR A 398 14.07 -7.08 8.19
CA TYR A 398 13.09 -6.07 7.78
C TYR A 398 13.79 -4.86 7.14
N LEU A 399 13.33 -4.50 5.95
CA LEU A 399 13.74 -3.28 5.27
C LEU A 399 13.09 -2.08 5.95
N HIS A 400 13.79 -0.93 5.87
CA HIS A 400 13.21 0.33 6.31
C HIS A 400 11.96 0.64 5.47
N LEU A 401 10.98 1.31 6.09
CA LEU A 401 9.69 1.59 5.47
C LEU A 401 9.83 2.53 4.27
N ASP A 402 10.73 3.50 4.39
CA ASP A 402 11.10 4.42 3.30
C ASP A 402 12.00 3.79 2.23
N THR A 403 12.31 2.50 2.33
CA THR A 403 13.04 1.84 1.24
C THR A 403 12.19 1.95 -0.03
N LYS A 404 12.78 2.44 -1.11
CA LYS A 404 12.13 2.48 -2.43
C LYS A 404 12.93 1.62 -3.39
N TYR A 405 12.30 1.21 -4.48
CA TYR A 405 12.99 0.51 -5.57
C TYR A 405 12.57 1.11 -6.90
N ARG A 406 13.33 0.79 -7.95
CA ARG A 406 13.12 1.37 -9.28
C ARG A 406 12.52 0.34 -10.22
N LEU A 407 11.52 0.78 -10.99
CA LEU A 407 10.99 0.08 -12.14
C LEU A 407 11.53 0.77 -13.40
N TYR A 408 12.19 0.00 -14.27
CA TYR A 408 12.71 0.46 -15.54
C TYR A 408 11.66 0.25 -16.64
N VAL A 409 11.25 1.33 -17.27
CA VAL A 409 10.36 1.30 -18.43
C VAL A 409 11.21 1.20 -19.69
N LEU A 410 11.38 -0.01 -20.20
CA LEU A 410 12.15 -0.30 -21.43
C LEU A 410 11.26 -0.24 -22.68
N GLY A 411 9.95 -0.08 -22.49
CA GLY A 411 8.92 0.04 -23.51
C GLY A 411 7.55 -0.06 -22.85
N GLU A 412 6.47 0.24 -23.61
CA GLU A 412 5.11 0.25 -23.05
C GLU A 412 4.67 -1.08 -22.44
N GLU A 413 5.17 -2.19 -22.98
CA GLU A 413 4.85 -3.55 -22.52
C GLU A 413 6.01 -4.20 -21.75
N ASN A 414 7.11 -3.47 -21.52
CA ASN A 414 8.34 -4.00 -20.95
C ASN A 414 8.79 -3.15 -19.76
N VAL A 415 8.24 -3.46 -18.59
CA VAL A 415 8.63 -2.88 -17.31
C VAL A 415 9.33 -3.92 -16.46
N LYS A 416 10.61 -3.68 -16.18
CA LYS A 416 11.46 -4.54 -15.34
C LYS A 416 11.74 -3.86 -14.02
N ASP A 417 12.03 -4.63 -12.98
CA ASP A 417 12.39 -4.07 -11.68
C ASP A 417 13.86 -4.37 -11.33
N SER A 418 14.46 -3.54 -10.49
CA SER A 418 15.93 -3.42 -10.39
C SER A 418 16.70 -4.68 -9.99
N GLY A 419 16.07 -5.69 -9.41
CA GLY A 419 16.73 -6.97 -9.08
C GLY A 419 16.68 -8.05 -10.18
N GLN A 420 16.24 -7.74 -11.41
CA GLN A 420 15.85 -8.77 -12.40
C GLN A 420 16.94 -9.03 -13.46
N ASP A 421 17.93 -8.13 -13.56
CA ASP A 421 19.02 -8.22 -14.52
C ASP A 421 20.25 -7.53 -13.91
N GLU A 422 21.37 -8.25 -13.78
CA GLU A 422 22.67 -7.64 -13.41
C GLU A 422 23.10 -6.57 -14.43
N GLN A 423 22.64 -6.66 -15.67
CA GLN A 423 22.85 -5.67 -16.73
C GLN A 423 22.08 -4.35 -16.50
N LEU A 424 21.09 -4.30 -15.59
CA LEU A 424 20.37 -3.07 -15.25
C LEU A 424 21.16 -2.16 -14.30
N ALA A 425 22.21 -2.66 -13.64
CA ALA A 425 23.10 -1.85 -12.81
C ALA A 425 23.81 -0.74 -13.61
N ASP A 426 24.11 -1.02 -14.90
CA ASP A 426 24.69 -0.03 -15.82
C ASP A 426 23.64 0.98 -16.35
N LEU A 427 22.36 0.61 -16.33
CA LEU A 427 21.23 1.46 -16.72
C LEU A 427 20.78 2.43 -15.61
N ASP A 428 21.19 2.17 -14.37
CA ASP A 428 20.86 3.01 -13.20
C ASP A 428 21.45 4.44 -13.33
N GLN A 429 22.46 4.62 -14.19
CA GLN A 429 23.06 5.91 -14.51
C GLN A 429 22.44 6.63 -15.73
N LYS A 430 21.60 5.97 -16.55
CA LYS A 430 21.20 6.49 -17.88
C LYS A 430 19.69 6.48 -18.20
N THR A 431 18.89 5.66 -17.54
CA THR A 431 17.44 5.57 -17.80
C THR A 431 16.62 6.19 -16.67
N GLU A 432 15.71 7.11 -17.01
CA GLU A 432 14.65 7.55 -16.09
C GLU A 432 13.78 6.33 -15.74
N GLY A 433 13.73 5.95 -14.47
CA GLY A 433 12.90 4.84 -13.98
C GLY A 433 11.81 5.35 -13.04
N VAL A 434 10.70 4.62 -12.98
CA VAL A 434 9.59 4.90 -12.06
C VAL A 434 10.00 4.49 -10.66
N ILE A 435 9.84 5.39 -9.69
CA ILE A 435 10.08 5.08 -8.28
C ILE A 435 8.89 4.28 -7.74
N ALA A 436 9.13 3.17 -7.05
CA ALA A 436 8.09 2.38 -6.41
C ALA A 436 8.16 2.49 -4.88
N THR A 437 7.08 2.98 -4.29
CA THR A 437 6.88 3.20 -2.85
C THR A 437 5.82 2.25 -2.34
N TYR A 438 6.20 1.42 -1.38
CA TYR A 438 5.30 0.46 -0.74
C TYR A 438 4.76 1.06 0.56
N VAL A 439 3.46 0.92 0.79
CA VAL A 439 2.77 1.35 2.01
C VAL A 439 2.39 0.10 2.83
N PRO A 440 3.25 -0.35 3.76
CA PRO A 440 2.95 -1.49 4.59
C PRO A 440 1.87 -1.15 5.61
N ILE A 441 0.99 -2.11 5.86
CA ILE A 441 0.17 -2.15 7.07
C ILE A 441 0.39 -3.50 7.73
N SER A 442 0.98 -3.46 8.92
CA SER A 442 1.22 -4.63 9.77
C SER A 442 0.63 -4.35 11.15
N THR A 443 -0.04 -5.36 11.70
CA THR A 443 -0.56 -5.36 13.08
C THR A 443 0.55 -5.36 14.13
N GLU A 444 1.73 -5.91 13.81
CA GLU A 444 2.84 -6.04 14.76
C GLU A 444 3.76 -4.82 14.79
N ASN A 445 3.84 -4.06 13.69
CA ASN A 445 4.68 -2.87 13.56
C ASN A 445 3.96 -1.79 12.75
N PHE A 446 2.90 -1.22 13.33
CA PHE A 446 2.13 -0.19 12.66
C PHE A 446 3.01 0.99 12.26
N SER A 447 3.14 1.20 10.96
CA SER A 447 3.82 2.32 10.34
C SER A 447 2.95 3.01 9.28
N GLY A 448 1.63 2.78 9.34
CA GLY A 448 0.70 2.70 8.21
C GLY A 448 0.36 3.98 7.45
N VAL A 449 1.27 4.96 7.39
CA VAL A 449 1.14 6.12 6.51
C VAL A 449 2.47 6.40 5.82
N ALA A 450 2.54 6.18 4.51
CA ALA A 450 3.66 6.71 3.72
C ALA A 450 3.39 8.19 3.43
N SER A 451 4.39 9.06 3.63
CA SER A 451 4.28 10.49 3.32
C SER A 451 5.09 10.85 2.09
N LEU A 452 4.52 11.65 1.20
CA LEU A 452 5.24 12.28 0.09
C LEU A 452 5.05 13.79 0.14
N GLU A 453 6.15 14.54 0.09
CA GLU A 453 6.12 16.00 -0.01
C GLU A 453 6.47 16.43 -1.43
N VAL A 454 5.57 17.18 -2.07
CA VAL A 454 5.80 17.71 -3.42
C VAL A 454 5.79 19.24 -3.37
N PRO A 455 6.79 19.93 -3.93
CA PRO A 455 6.84 21.39 -3.90
C PRO A 455 5.63 22.07 -4.58
N LYS A 456 4.93 22.95 -3.85
CA LYS A 456 3.87 23.83 -4.36
C LYS A 456 4.45 24.83 -5.36
N LYS A 457 3.81 24.96 -6.51
CA LYS A 457 4.17 26.02 -7.47
C LYS A 457 3.64 27.37 -7.01
N VAL A 458 4.57 28.31 -6.82
CA VAL A 458 4.22 29.71 -6.61
C VAL A 458 4.09 30.36 -7.99
N LYS A 459 2.91 30.87 -8.34
CA LYS A 459 2.81 31.80 -9.47
C LYS A 459 3.69 33.00 -9.15
N ASN A 460 4.82 33.15 -9.84
CA ASN A 460 5.59 34.38 -9.79
C ASN A 460 4.67 35.54 -10.19
N LYS A 461 4.16 36.29 -9.20
CA LYS A 461 3.80 37.69 -9.45
C LYS A 461 5.11 38.33 -9.86
N LYS A 462 5.29 38.57 -11.17
CA LYS A 462 6.38 39.42 -11.67
C LYS A 462 6.49 40.61 -10.72
N PRO A 463 7.68 40.90 -10.15
CA PRO A 463 7.86 42.13 -9.40
C PRO A 463 7.43 43.27 -10.32
N ARG A 464 6.38 44.01 -9.91
CA ARG A 464 5.99 45.24 -10.60
C ARG A 464 7.09 46.27 -10.33
N GLY A 465 7.79 46.66 -11.39
CA GLY A 465 8.74 47.78 -11.42
C GLY A 465 10.15 47.41 -10.94
N THR A 466 11.24 47.91 -11.52
CA THR A 466 11.42 49.12 -12.34
C THR A 466 12.36 48.85 -13.51
N GLY A 467 12.09 49.47 -14.66
CA GLY A 467 12.90 49.36 -15.86
C GLY A 467 14.37 49.71 -15.60
N GLY A 468 15.26 48.79 -15.95
CA GLY A 468 16.70 49.01 -15.96
C GLY A 468 17.35 47.99 -16.87
N LYS A 469 17.67 48.40 -18.10
CA LYS A 469 18.56 47.62 -18.97
C LYS A 469 19.87 47.37 -18.22
N ARG A 470 20.31 46.11 -18.09
CA ARG A 470 21.74 45.76 -17.99
C ARG A 470 22.00 44.31 -18.39
N SER A 471 23.08 44.19 -19.13
CA SER A 471 23.60 43.12 -20.00
C SER A 471 23.85 41.75 -19.34
N PRO A 472 24.03 40.68 -20.15
CA PRO A 472 24.30 39.34 -19.64
C PRO A 472 25.68 39.28 -18.99
N VAL A 473 25.72 38.94 -17.71
CA VAL A 473 26.99 38.64 -17.01
C VAL A 473 27.37 37.20 -17.37
N ARG A 474 28.39 37.06 -18.22
CA ARG A 474 29.22 35.85 -18.26
C ARG A 474 29.89 35.71 -16.90
N VAL A 475 29.58 34.66 -16.15
CA VAL A 475 30.39 34.28 -14.98
C VAL A 475 31.29 33.13 -15.41
N GLY A 476 32.55 33.48 -15.68
CA GLY A 476 33.63 32.51 -15.80
C GLY A 476 33.89 31.85 -14.44
N TRP A 477 34.28 30.58 -14.50
CA TRP A 477 34.79 29.83 -13.35
C TRP A 477 36.13 30.41 -12.87
N PRO A 478 36.31 30.59 -11.56
CA PRO A 478 37.63 30.47 -10.94
C PRO A 478 37.61 29.27 -10.00
N GLY A 479 38.51 28.32 -10.23
CA GLY A 479 38.81 27.26 -9.28
C GLY A 479 39.31 27.85 -7.96
N VAL A 480 38.91 27.22 -6.85
CA VAL A 480 39.48 27.44 -5.52
C VAL A 480 39.73 26.05 -4.90
N PRO A 481 40.87 25.85 -4.21
CA PRO A 481 41.44 24.52 -3.93
C PRO A 481 40.73 23.81 -2.76
N LEU A 482 40.59 22.49 -2.88
CA LEU A 482 40.26 21.60 -1.76
C LEU A 482 41.41 21.62 -0.74
N LYS A 483 41.20 22.20 0.44
CA LYS A 483 41.96 21.86 1.64
C LYS A 483 41.33 20.61 2.26
N LEU A 484 42.02 19.49 2.13
CA LEU A 484 41.81 18.28 2.93
C LEU A 484 42.02 18.62 4.41
N ILE A 485 41.05 18.30 5.26
CA ILE A 485 41.22 18.30 6.72
C ILE A 485 41.67 16.88 7.10
N ASP A 486 42.84 16.79 7.73
CA ASP A 486 43.47 15.59 8.26
C ASP A 486 42.64 14.98 9.41
N PRO A 487 42.30 13.68 9.38
CA PRO A 487 41.46 13.03 10.40
C PRO A 487 42.14 12.77 11.76
N ASN A 488 43.40 13.20 11.98
CA ASN A 488 44.15 12.88 13.21
C ASN A 488 44.46 14.06 14.14
N LEU A 489 43.47 14.91 14.47
CA LEU A 489 43.61 15.87 15.59
C LEU A 489 42.76 15.46 16.80
N PRO A 490 43.34 15.43 18.02
CA PRO A 490 42.73 14.87 19.20
C PRO A 490 41.62 15.77 19.81
N THR A 491 40.70 15.09 20.48
CA THR A 491 39.61 15.59 21.31
C THR A 491 40.04 16.67 22.31
N GLU A 492 39.53 17.89 22.16
CA GLU A 492 39.46 18.86 23.26
C GLU A 492 38.00 19.13 23.66
N THR A 493 37.74 18.71 24.90
CA THR A 493 36.60 18.95 25.78
C THR A 493 36.12 20.41 25.71
N ILE A 494 34.88 20.65 25.28
CA ILE A 494 34.21 21.93 25.53
C ILE A 494 33.28 21.75 26.73
N LEU A 495 33.72 22.37 27.82
CA LEU A 495 33.04 22.55 29.10
C LEU A 495 31.78 23.41 28.92
N TYR A 496 30.68 22.99 29.54
CA TYR A 496 29.50 23.83 29.77
C TYR A 496 29.84 24.95 30.79
N PRO A 497 29.49 26.22 30.53
CA PRO A 497 29.36 27.20 31.60
C PRO A 497 28.00 27.03 32.29
N ARG A 498 28.03 26.52 33.53
CA ARG A 498 26.97 26.74 34.52
C ARG A 498 27.10 28.19 35.01
N HIS A 499 26.02 28.96 34.97
CA HIS A 499 25.60 30.02 35.91
C HIS A 499 24.20 30.44 35.41
N SER A 500 23.11 30.43 36.18
CA SER A 500 22.86 30.38 37.63
C SER A 500 21.48 29.78 37.87
#